data_AF-A0A2E5CA41-F1
#
_entry.id   AF-A0A2E5CA41-F1
#
_cell.length_a   1.000
_cell.length_b   1.000
_cell.length_c   1.000
_cell.angle_alpha   90.00
_cell.angle_beta   90.00
_cell.angle_gamma   90.00
#
_symmetry.space_group_name_H-M   'P 1'
#
loop_
_entity.id
_entity.type
_entity.pdbx_description
1 polymer ?
#
loop_
_entity_poly.entity_id
_entity_poly.type
_entity_poly.pdbx_seq_one_letter_code
_entity_poly.pdbx_strand_id
1 'polypeptide(L)' 'MQNIYLKVDERFGVDKTIKKFKRMCDNFGVVKEYRSRKEYKKPSIQKLEKAEAAEKRRRKTSTKTYRTRTKI' A
#
# COMPACT_ATOMS: atom_id res chain seq x y z
N MET A 1 2.77 -21.60 6.42
CA MET A 1 2.29 -20.35 7.06
C MET A 1 1.32 -19.67 6.11
N GLN A 2 0.13 -19.27 6.56
CA GLN A 2 -0.82 -18.53 5.71
C GLN A 2 -0.50 -17.03 5.77
N ASN A 3 -0.24 -16.41 4.62
CA ASN A 3 0.16 -14.99 4.56
C ASN A 3 -1.03 -14.03 4.77
N ILE A 4 -2.27 -14.44 4.46
CA ILE A 4 -3.48 -13.64 4.63
C ILE A 4 -4.65 -14.56 5.01
N TYR A 5 -5.18 -14.41 6.23
CA TYR A 5 -6.38 -15.12 6.70
C TYR A 5 -7.48 -14.13 7.08
N LEU A 6 -8.71 -14.41 6.65
CA LEU A 6 -9.90 -13.61 6.92
C LEU A 6 -11.06 -14.50 7.32
N LYS A 7 -11.63 -14.23 8.50
CA LYS A 7 -12.89 -14.83 8.92
C LYS A 7 -14.04 -13.99 8.36
N VAL A 8 -14.97 -14.66 7.69
CA VAL A 8 -16.23 -14.05 7.24
C VAL A 8 -17.18 -14.06 8.42
N ASP A 9 -17.77 -12.91 8.71
CA ASP A 9 -18.79 -12.76 9.75
C ASP A 9 -20.08 -12.31 9.04
N GLU A 10 -21.20 -12.95 9.39
CA GLU A 10 -22.52 -12.73 8.81
C GLU A 10 -22.97 -11.27 8.90
N ARG A 11 -22.53 -10.54 9.95
CA ARG A 11 -22.83 -9.10 10.12
C ARG A 11 -22.17 -8.21 9.08
N PHE A 12 -20.98 -8.58 8.60
CA PHE A 12 -20.20 -7.74 7.67
C PHE A 12 -20.45 -8.10 6.21
N GLY A 13 -21.10 -9.23 5.94
CA GLY A 13 -21.45 -9.68 4.58
C GLY A 13 -20.24 -10.02 3.71
N VAL A 14 -20.50 -10.62 2.56
CA VAL A 14 -19.46 -11.11 1.63
C VAL A 14 -18.68 -9.94 1.00
N ASP A 15 -19.37 -8.89 0.55
CA ASP A 15 -18.73 -7.78 -0.18
C ASP A 15 -17.73 -6.99 0.65
N LYS A 16 -18.03 -6.72 1.92
CA LYS A 16 -17.09 -6.00 2.80
C LYS A 16 -15.86 -6.86 3.08
N THR A 17 -16.04 -8.17 3.17
CA THR A 17 -14.95 -9.14 3.38
C THR A 17 -14.01 -9.19 2.18
N ILE A 18 -14.54 -9.20 0.94
CA ILE A 18 -13.74 -9.12 -0.28
C ILE A 18 -12.94 -7.80 -0.34
N LYS A 19 -13.57 -6.67 -0.01
CA LYS A 19 -12.87 -5.37 0.06
C LYS A 19 -11.76 -5.38 1.11
N LYS A 20 -11.99 -6.01 2.27
CA LYS A 20 -10.98 -6.16 3.33
C LYS A 20 -9.82 -7.03 2.86
N PHE A 21 -10.09 -8.14 2.16
CA PHE A 21 -9.06 -8.97 1.55
C PHE A 21 -8.17 -8.19 0.59
N LYS A 22 -8.78 -7.45 -0.34
CA LYS A 22 -8.02 -6.61 -1.28
C LYS A 22 -7.12 -5.62 -0.55
N ARG A 23 -7.66 -4.92 0.46
CA ARG A 23 -6.87 -3.98 1.29
C ARG A 23 -5.72 -4.66 2.03
N MET A 24 -5.93 -5.88 2.53
CA MET A 24 -4.86 -6.65 3.16
C MET A 24 -3.78 -6.99 2.13
N CYS A 25 -4.12 -7.53 0.95
CA CYS A 25 -3.16 -7.81 -0.13
C CYS A 25 -2.35 -6.58 -0.54
N ASP A 26 -3.01 -5.43 -0.65
CA ASP A 26 -2.37 -4.15 -0.98
C ASP A 26 -1.44 -3.67 0.15
N ASN A 27 -1.84 -3.83 1.41
CA ASN A 27 -1.05 -3.45 2.59
C ASN A 27 0.19 -4.35 2.78
N PHE A 28 0.03 -5.66 2.60
CA PHE A 28 1.15 -6.61 2.57
C PHE A 28 2.06 -6.40 1.35
N GLY A 29 1.64 -5.62 0.36
CA GLY A 29 2.46 -5.27 -0.79
C GLY A 29 2.57 -6.38 -1.84
N VAL A 30 1.73 -7.42 -1.76
CA VAL A 30 1.76 -8.59 -2.67
C VAL A 30 1.64 -8.16 -4.13
N VAL A 31 0.72 -7.24 -4.43
CA VAL A 31 0.53 -6.72 -5.80
C VAL A 31 1.74 -5.92 -6.28
N LYS A 32 2.38 -5.18 -5.37
CA LYS A 32 3.57 -4.38 -5.70
C LYS A 32 4.76 -5.28 -6.00
N GLU A 33 4.95 -6.31 -5.18
CA GLU A 33 6.00 -7.30 -5.36
C GLU A 33 5.84 -8.06 -6.68
N TYR A 34 4.63 -8.52 -6.96
CA TYR A 34 4.31 -9.16 -8.23
C TYR A 34 4.69 -8.26 -9.42
N ARG A 35 4.31 -6.98 -9.40
CA ARG A 35 4.65 -6.01 -10.44
C ARG A 35 6.16 -5.77 -10.57
N SER A 36 6.89 -5.68 -9.46
CA SER A 36 8.35 -5.49 -9.49
C SER A 36 9.12 -6.70 -10.00
N ARG A 37 8.56 -7.91 -9.85
CA ARG A 37 9.18 -9.16 -10.29
C ARG A 37 8.92 -9.50 -11.77
N LYS A 38 8.01 -8.79 -12.43
CA LYS A 38 7.67 -9.04 -13.86
C LYS A 38 8.82 -8.77 -14.81
N GLU A 39 9.67 -7.79 -14.49
CA GLU A 39 10.78 -7.36 -15.33
C GLU A 39 12.03 -7.16 -14.47
N TYR A 40 13.20 -7.44 -15.04
CA TYR A 40 14.45 -7.11 -14.38
C TYR A 40 14.72 -5.61 -14.50
N LYS A 41 14.82 -4.93 -13.35
CA LYS A 41 15.28 -3.55 -13.26
C LYS A 41 16.70 -3.50 -12.75
N LYS A 42 17.56 -2.70 -13.38
CA LYS A 42 18.93 -2.48 -12.90
C LYS A 42 18.91 -1.92 -11.45
N PRO A 43 19.91 -2.25 -10.60
CA PRO A 43 19.94 -1.78 -9.21
C PRO A 43 19.89 -0.25 -9.06
N SER A 44 20.48 0.48 -10.00
CA SER A 44 20.43 1.96 -10.03
C SER A 44 18.99 2.49 -10.17
N ILE A 45 18.21 1.91 -11.08
CA ILE A 45 16.81 2.27 -11.30
C ILE A 45 15.96 1.91 -10.08
N GLN A 46 16.20 0.75 -9.46
CA GLN A 46 15.51 0.37 -8.23
C GLN A 46 15.78 1.35 -7.08
N LYS A 47 17.02 1.84 -6.94
CA LYS A 47 17.39 2.86 -5.94
C LYS A 47 16.70 4.19 -6.22
N LEU A 48 16.65 4.62 -7.49
CA LEU A 48 15.98 5.85 -7.90
C LEU A 48 14.47 5.79 -7.62
N GLU A 49 13.79 4.72 -8.05
CA GLU A 49 12.36 4.51 -7.81
C GLU A 49 12.04 4.45 -6.30
N LYS A 50 12.93 3.87 -5.49
CA LYS A 50 12.79 3.83 -4.03
C LYS A 50 12.88 5.23 -3.41
N ALA A 51 13.84 6.03 -3.85
CA ALA A 51 14.02 7.41 -3.37
C ALA A 51 12.83 8.29 -3.76
N GLU A 52 12.39 8.22 -5.00
CA GLU A 52 11.21 8.97 -5.48
C GLU A 52 9.93 8.56 -4.71
N ALA A 53 9.72 7.26 -4.50
CA ALA A 53 8.59 6.78 -3.72
C ALA A 53 8.65 7.23 -2.25
N ALA A 54 9.85 7.34 -1.65
CA ALA A 54 10.02 7.88 -0.30
C ALA A 54 9.70 9.37 -0.24
N GLU A 55 10.19 10.14 -1.21
CA GLU A 55 9.94 11.58 -1.31
C GLU A 55 8.45 11.88 -1.54
N LYS A 56 7.79 11.13 -2.42
CA LYS A 56 6.33 11.22 -2.62
C LYS A 56 5.55 10.97 -1.34
N ARG A 57 5.99 10.02 -0.48
CA ARG A 57 5.37 9.79 0.83
C ARG A 57 5.60 10.96 1.78
N ARG A 58 6.83 11.50 1.85
CA ARG A 58 7.17 12.67 2.67
C ARG A 58 6.32 13.88 2.30
N ARG A 59 6.21 14.19 1.00
CA ARG A 59 5.37 15.28 0.49
C ARG A 59 3.91 15.13 0.92
N LYS A 60 3.34 13.94 0.74
CA LYS A 60 1.95 13.65 1.17
C LYS A 60 1.76 13.87 2.68
N THR A 61 2.71 13.44 3.51
CA THR A 61 2.66 13.67 4.96
C THR A 61 2.75 15.15 5.28
N SER A 62 3.72 15.87 4.72
CA SER A 62 3.90 17.31 4.93
C SER A 62 2.66 18.12 4.55
N THR A 63 2.09 17.88 3.36
CA THR A 63 0.86 18.53 2.91
C THR A 63 -0.31 18.23 3.84
N LYS A 64 -0.44 17.00 4.35
CA LYS A 64 -1.48 16.64 5.31
C LYS A 64 -1.30 17.42 6.63
N THR A 65 -0.09 17.46 7.17
CA THR A 65 0.24 18.17 8.41
C THR A 65 -0.03 19.67 8.29
N TYR A 66 0.36 20.29 7.16
CA TYR A 66 0.05 21.69 6.90
C TYR A 66 -1.47 21.93 6.87
N ARG A 67 -2.22 21.13 6.09
CA ARG A 67 -3.69 21.25 6.01
C ARG A 67 -4.41 21.06 7.35
N THR A 68 -3.88 20.23 8.24
CA THR A 68 -4.44 20.06 9.59
C THR A 68 -4.10 21.22 10.52
N ARG A 69 -2.94 21.88 10.34
CA ARG A 69 -2.51 23.03 11.15
C ARG A 69 -3.23 24.33 10.74
N THR A 70 -3.52 24.52 9.46
CA THR A 70 -4.24 25.70 8.94
C THR A 70 -5.76 25.63 9.14
N LYS A 71 -6.29 24.55 9.73
CA LYS A 71 -7.73 24.33 9.96
C LYS A 71 -8.21 24.79 11.34
N ILE A 72 -7.33 25.43 12.12
CA ILE A 72 -7.63 26.19 13.34
C ILE A 72 -7.74 27.65 12.92
#